data_AF-A0A946CQ22-F1
#
_entry.id   AF-A0A946CQ22-F1
#
_cell.length_a   1.000
_cell.length_b   1.000
_cell.length_c   1.000
_cell.angle_alpha   90.00
_cell.angle_beta   90.00
_cell.angle_gamma   90.00
#
_symmetry.space_group_name_H-M   'P 1'
#
loop_
_entity.id
_entity.type
_entity.pdbx_description
1 polymer ?
#
loop_
_entity_poly.entity_id
_entity_poly.type
_entity_poly.pdbx_seq_one_letter_code
_entity_poly.pdbx_strand_id
1 'polypeptide(L)'
;MRFTRLRLTGFKSFVEPTELLIERGLTGIVGPNGCGKSNLVEALRWVMGESSAKQMRGGEMDDVIFGGTRDRPARNMAEVILGMDNADRNAPAVFNHMDDLDVSRRIERGSGSTYRVNGKEVRARDVQLLFADAATGPRSNALVSQGRIGNIIAAKPTSRRILLEEAAGITGLHSRRHEAELRLRAAETNLVRLEDVLGAMEVQHKTLKKQARQASRYSNLSGHIRRAEATLFHMRWNAAQEALERGRQHRREAEATVVRLTAASAEAARLQAEFAAVLPPLRQTE
;
A
#
# COMPACT_ATOMS: atom_id res chain seq x y z
N MET A 1 -31.10 19.39 -16.33
CA MET A 1 -30.54 19.88 -15.05
C MET A 1 -30.93 21.32 -14.84
N ARG A 2 -31.57 21.64 -13.72
CA ARG A 2 -32.03 23.00 -13.39
C ARG A 2 -31.65 23.31 -11.95
N PHE A 3 -31.12 24.49 -11.67
CA PHE A 3 -30.80 24.90 -10.30
C PHE A 3 -32.08 25.27 -9.56
N THR A 4 -32.29 24.72 -8.38
CA THR A 4 -33.52 24.91 -7.59
C THR A 4 -33.29 25.77 -6.36
N ARG A 5 -32.10 25.70 -5.77
CA ARG A 5 -31.74 26.46 -4.57
C ARG A 5 -30.24 26.62 -4.40
N LEU A 6 -29.84 27.69 -3.72
CA LEU A 6 -28.46 27.95 -3.30
C LEU A 6 -28.45 28.27 -1.81
N ARG A 7 -27.75 27.47 -1.00
CA ARG A 7 -27.54 27.73 0.43
C ARG A 7 -26.11 28.15 0.68
N LEU A 8 -25.93 29.17 1.50
CA LEU A 8 -24.62 29.70 1.87
C LEU A 8 -24.54 29.84 3.38
N THR A 9 -23.43 29.41 3.97
CA THR A 9 -23.14 29.61 5.40
C THR A 9 -21.67 29.98 5.56
N GLY A 10 -21.38 31.06 6.30
CA GLY A 10 -20.01 31.55 6.52
C GLY A 10 -19.26 31.99 5.26
N PHE A 11 -19.95 32.15 4.12
CA PHE A 11 -19.33 32.46 2.83
C PHE A 11 -19.32 33.97 2.58
N LYS A 12 -18.14 34.59 2.60
CA LYS A 12 -17.96 36.03 2.42
C LYS A 12 -18.97 36.83 3.25
N SER A 13 -19.83 37.64 2.63
CA SER A 13 -20.83 38.46 3.31
C SER A 13 -21.97 37.66 3.98
N PHE A 14 -22.11 36.36 3.70
CA PHE A 14 -23.17 35.51 4.23
C PHE A 14 -22.72 34.79 5.50
N VAL A 15 -22.81 35.48 6.64
CA VAL A 15 -22.38 34.96 7.95
C VAL A 15 -23.31 33.87 8.46
N GLU A 16 -24.61 34.12 8.39
CA GLU A 16 -25.67 33.21 8.83
C GLU A 16 -26.18 32.36 7.66
N PRO A 17 -26.70 31.14 7.92
CA PRO A 17 -27.29 30.30 6.89
C PRO A 17 -28.36 31.07 6.11
N THR A 18 -28.10 31.24 4.81
CA THR A 18 -28.99 31.94 3.89
C THR A 18 -29.36 30.99 2.76
N GLU A 19 -30.65 30.86 2.48
CA GLU A 19 -31.18 30.04 1.39
C GLU A 19 -31.83 30.94 0.33
N LEU A 20 -31.37 30.81 -0.92
CA LEU A 20 -31.94 31.45 -2.08
C LEU A 20 -32.66 30.40 -2.91
N LEU A 21 -33.96 30.56 -3.11
CA LEU A 21 -34.73 29.74 -4.03
C LEU A 21 -34.57 30.27 -5.45
N ILE A 22 -34.34 29.36 -6.41
CA ILE A 22 -34.23 29.67 -7.84
C ILE A 22 -35.46 29.06 -8.50
N GLU A 23 -36.46 29.91 -8.73
CA GLU A 23 -37.72 29.50 -9.34
C GLU A 23 -37.65 29.54 -10.87
N ARG A 24 -38.66 28.94 -11.51
CA ARG A 24 -38.78 28.96 -12.98
C ARG A 24 -39.03 30.40 -13.45
N GLY A 25 -38.37 30.78 -14.54
CA GLY A 25 -38.51 32.11 -15.13
C GLY A 25 -37.34 33.03 -14.77
N LEU A 26 -37.63 34.30 -14.52
CA LEU A 26 -36.62 35.32 -14.23
C LEU A 26 -36.55 35.58 -12.72
N THR A 27 -35.45 35.17 -12.09
CA THR A 27 -35.17 35.51 -10.68
C THR A 27 -34.30 36.76 -10.63
N GLY A 28 -34.84 37.85 -10.09
CA GLY A 28 -34.12 39.12 -9.88
C GLY A 28 -33.55 39.24 -8.47
N ILE A 29 -32.24 39.52 -8.36
CA ILE A 29 -31.60 39.79 -7.06
C ILE A 29 -31.34 41.30 -6.95
N VAL A 30 -32.04 41.95 -6.03
CA VAL A 30 -31.93 43.40 -5.77
C VAL A 30 -31.38 43.69 -4.40
N GLY A 31 -30.73 44.84 -4.24
CA GLY A 31 -30.16 45.29 -2.97
C GLY A 31 -29.15 46.42 -3.16
N PRO A 32 -28.79 47.14 -2.10
CA PRO A 32 -27.85 48.25 -2.18
C PRO A 32 -26.43 47.80 -2.56
N ASN A 33 -25.58 48.75 -2.97
CA ASN A 33 -24.19 48.43 -3.26
C ASN A 33 -23.48 47.91 -2.00
N GLY A 34 -22.64 46.88 -2.16
CA GLY A 34 -21.93 46.26 -1.04
C GLY A 34 -22.72 45.20 -0.25
N CYS A 35 -24.01 44.95 -0.54
CA CYS A 35 -24.81 43.97 0.21
C CYS A 35 -24.52 42.49 -0.15
N GLY A 36 -23.47 42.21 -0.92
CA GLY A 36 -23.07 40.84 -1.23
C GLY A 36 -23.70 40.19 -2.47
N LYS A 37 -24.46 40.94 -3.30
CA LYS A 37 -25.09 40.39 -4.54
C LYS A 37 -24.10 39.63 -5.41
N SER A 38 -22.93 40.23 -5.66
CA SER A 38 -21.89 39.63 -6.50
C SER A 38 -21.25 38.38 -5.88
N ASN A 39 -21.39 38.17 -4.57
CA ASN A 39 -20.90 36.98 -3.88
C ASN A 39 -21.80 35.76 -4.13
N LEU A 40 -23.05 35.93 -4.54
CA LEU A 40 -23.93 34.81 -4.92
C LEU A 40 -23.43 34.13 -6.20
N VAL A 41 -23.04 34.92 -7.20
CA VAL A 41 -22.45 34.41 -8.45
C VAL A 41 -21.13 33.71 -8.18
N GLU A 42 -20.33 34.25 -7.25
CA GLU A 42 -19.10 33.60 -6.83
C GLU A 42 -19.34 32.28 -6.09
N ALA A 43 -20.32 32.23 -5.19
CA ALA A 43 -20.69 31.02 -4.49
C ALA A 43 -21.08 29.90 -5.47
N LEU A 44 -21.86 30.24 -6.51
CA LEU A 44 -22.15 29.33 -7.61
C LEU A 44 -20.85 28.84 -8.27
N ARG A 45 -19.98 29.73 -8.73
CA ARG A 45 -18.71 29.32 -9.37
C ARG A 45 -17.85 28.45 -8.45
N TRP A 46 -17.82 28.76 -7.17
CA TRP A 46 -17.03 28.06 -6.18
C TRP A 46 -17.52 26.63 -5.94
N VAL A 47 -18.83 26.45 -5.76
CA VAL A 47 -19.43 25.11 -5.57
C VAL A 47 -19.40 24.29 -6.87
N MET A 48 -19.41 24.93 -8.04
CA MET A 48 -19.29 24.26 -9.34
C MET A 48 -17.85 23.85 -9.72
N GLY A 49 -16.83 24.23 -8.93
CA GLY A 49 -15.48 23.72 -9.14
C GLY A 49 -14.37 24.76 -9.34
N GLU A 50 -14.63 26.07 -9.19
CA GLU A 50 -13.56 27.07 -9.33
C GLU A 50 -12.55 26.96 -8.18
N SER A 51 -11.31 26.63 -8.51
CA SER A 51 -10.21 26.45 -7.56
C SER A 51 -9.27 27.66 -7.50
N SER A 52 -9.44 28.68 -8.34
CA SER A 52 -8.61 29.88 -8.32
C SER A 52 -9.13 30.93 -7.33
N ALA A 53 -8.37 31.16 -6.26
CA ALA A 53 -8.66 32.24 -5.30
C ALA A 53 -8.77 33.62 -5.98
N LYS A 54 -7.90 33.88 -6.97
CA LYS A 54 -7.95 35.11 -7.77
C LYS A 54 -9.29 35.29 -8.50
N GLN A 55 -9.86 34.22 -9.07
CA GLN A 55 -11.17 34.26 -9.71
C GLN A 55 -12.31 34.45 -8.70
N MET A 56 -12.07 34.04 -7.45
CA MET A 56 -12.93 34.27 -6.31
C MET A 56 -12.72 35.64 -5.67
N ARG A 57 -11.98 36.58 -6.27
CA ARG A 57 -11.65 37.90 -5.69
C ARG A 57 -11.03 37.82 -4.29
N GLY A 58 -10.21 36.79 -4.05
CA GLY A 58 -9.38 36.62 -2.85
C GLY A 58 -7.91 36.46 -3.22
N GLY A 59 -7.02 36.58 -2.23
CA GLY A 59 -5.62 36.23 -2.33
C GLY A 59 -5.43 34.72 -2.19
N GLU A 60 -6.05 34.14 -1.16
CA GLU A 60 -6.04 32.70 -0.88
C GLU A 60 -7.45 32.11 -0.92
N MET A 61 -7.54 30.78 -0.98
CA MET A 61 -8.86 30.13 -1.01
C MET A 61 -9.61 30.31 0.31
N ASP A 62 -8.90 30.45 1.43
CA ASP A 62 -9.48 30.71 2.75
C ASP A 62 -10.19 32.07 2.85
N ASP A 63 -9.93 33.00 1.91
CA ASP A 63 -10.59 34.30 1.83
C ASP A 63 -12.07 34.22 1.41
N VAL A 64 -12.54 33.03 0.97
CA VAL A 64 -13.98 32.80 0.78
C VAL A 64 -14.72 32.67 2.11
N ILE A 65 -14.00 32.39 3.20
CA ILE A 65 -14.56 32.30 4.56
C ILE A 65 -14.73 33.71 5.11
N PHE A 66 -15.89 33.99 5.74
CA PHE A 66 -16.17 35.27 6.36
C PHE A 66 -15.02 35.71 7.29
N GLY A 67 -14.37 36.81 6.94
CA GLY A 67 -13.20 37.36 7.63
C GLY A 67 -13.52 38.18 8.88
N GLY A 68 -14.79 38.31 9.26
CA GLY A 68 -15.21 39.13 10.39
C GLY A 68 -15.49 40.59 10.01
N THR A 69 -16.12 41.30 10.93
CA THR A 69 -16.37 42.75 10.89
C THR A 69 -16.14 43.31 12.29
N ARG A 70 -16.26 44.63 12.48
CA ARG A 70 -16.16 45.25 13.81
C ARG A 70 -17.12 44.62 14.84
N ASP A 71 -18.33 44.28 14.38
CA ASP A 71 -19.41 43.84 15.26
C ASP A 71 -19.64 42.32 15.20
N ARG A 72 -18.89 41.58 14.38
CA ARG A 72 -19.03 40.11 14.23
C ARG A 72 -17.68 39.41 14.07
N PRO A 73 -17.41 38.34 14.83
CA PRO A 73 -16.16 37.59 14.72
C PRO A 73 -16.05 36.87 13.37
N ALA A 74 -14.81 36.60 12.95
CA ALA A 74 -14.54 35.77 11.79
C ALA A 74 -15.08 34.34 11.98
N ARG A 75 -15.47 33.68 10.88
CA ARG A 75 -15.78 32.25 10.88
C ARG A 75 -14.53 31.44 10.52
N ASN A 76 -14.52 30.18 10.97
CA ASN A 76 -13.46 29.22 10.63
C ASN A 76 -13.82 28.34 9.43
N MET A 77 -15.08 28.34 9.00
CA MET A 77 -15.57 27.53 7.90
C MET A 77 -16.57 28.28 7.03
N ALA A 78 -16.65 27.87 5.77
CA ALA A 78 -17.70 28.25 4.84
C ALA A 78 -18.24 27.02 4.12
N GLU A 79 -19.54 27.01 3.85
CA GLU A 79 -20.20 25.98 3.07
C GLU A 79 -21.17 26.61 2.08
N VAL A 80 -21.15 26.09 0.85
CA VAL A 80 -22.12 26.42 -0.20
C VAL A 80 -22.71 25.11 -0.70
N ILE A 81 -24.04 25.07 -0.81
CA ILE A 81 -24.80 23.94 -1.32
C ILE A 81 -25.64 24.43 -2.50
N LEU A 82 -25.50 23.77 -3.64
CA LEU A 82 -26.30 23.99 -4.84
C LEU A 82 -27.22 22.79 -5.06
N GLY A 83 -28.52 23.02 -4.92
CA GLY A 83 -29.54 22.04 -5.23
C GLY A 83 -29.98 22.13 -6.68
N MET A 84 -30.20 20.97 -7.29
CA MET A 84 -30.51 20.85 -8.70
C MET A 84 -31.54 19.74 -8.95
N ASP A 85 -32.48 20.02 -9.85
CA ASP A 85 -33.41 19.06 -10.42
C ASP A 85 -32.73 18.32 -11.60
N ASN A 86 -32.70 16.99 -11.48
CA ASN A 86 -32.16 16.02 -12.44
C ASN A 86 -33.24 15.07 -13.00
N ALA A 87 -34.53 15.45 -12.98
CA ALA A 87 -35.62 14.65 -13.56
C ALA A 87 -35.37 14.27 -15.04
N ASP A 88 -34.69 15.14 -15.80
CA ASP A 88 -34.34 14.91 -17.21
C ASP A 88 -33.16 13.92 -17.41
N ARG A 89 -32.55 13.40 -16.33
CA ARG A 89 -31.46 12.41 -16.32
C ARG A 89 -30.22 12.80 -17.14
N ASN A 90 -29.81 14.06 -17.02
CA ASN A 90 -28.65 14.59 -17.73
C ASN A 90 -27.35 14.57 -16.90
N ALA A 91 -27.37 14.01 -15.68
CA ALA A 91 -26.17 13.86 -14.88
C ALA A 91 -25.23 12.77 -15.45
N PRO A 92 -23.92 12.83 -15.14
CA PRO A 92 -23.02 11.71 -15.34
C PRO A 92 -23.57 10.44 -14.69
N ALA A 93 -23.29 9.28 -15.29
CA ALA A 93 -23.81 7.97 -14.86
C ALA A 93 -23.65 7.71 -13.34
N VAL A 94 -22.56 8.20 -12.74
CA VAL A 94 -22.27 8.09 -11.31
C VAL A 94 -23.35 8.75 -10.43
N PHE A 95 -24.00 9.82 -10.91
CA PHE A 95 -24.98 10.62 -10.17
C PHE A 95 -26.39 10.55 -10.77
N ASN A 96 -26.56 9.88 -11.91
CA ASN A 96 -27.81 9.95 -12.68
C ASN A 96 -28.98 9.13 -12.12
N HIS A 97 -28.77 8.42 -11.01
CA HIS A 97 -29.79 7.57 -10.38
C HIS A 97 -30.74 8.33 -9.45
N MET A 98 -30.46 9.61 -9.16
CA MET A 98 -31.30 10.45 -8.29
C MET A 98 -32.02 11.56 -9.07
N ASP A 99 -33.25 11.86 -8.67
CA ASP A 99 -34.07 12.94 -9.25
C ASP A 99 -33.59 14.32 -8.78
N ASP A 100 -33.07 14.41 -7.57
CA ASP A 100 -32.51 15.63 -7.00
C ASP A 100 -31.01 15.45 -6.68
N LEU A 101 -30.24 16.50 -6.92
CA LEU A 101 -28.80 16.54 -6.66
C LEU A 101 -28.44 17.79 -5.84
N ASP A 102 -27.88 17.56 -4.66
CA ASP A 102 -27.25 18.56 -3.82
C ASP A 102 -25.73 18.42 -3.94
N VAL A 103 -25.10 19.39 -4.59
CA VAL A 103 -23.64 19.51 -4.61
C VAL A 103 -23.23 20.50 -3.52
N SER A 104 -22.41 20.07 -2.58
CA SER A 104 -21.84 20.96 -1.56
C SER A 104 -20.32 21.04 -1.67
N ARG A 105 -19.82 22.23 -1.37
CA ARG A 105 -18.40 22.48 -1.13
C ARG A 105 -18.26 23.15 0.23
N ARG A 106 -17.43 22.55 1.09
CA ARG A 106 -17.10 23.08 2.41
C ARG A 106 -15.61 23.33 2.50
N ILE A 107 -15.22 24.42 3.14
CA ILE A 107 -13.82 24.76 3.42
C ILE A 107 -13.66 25.13 4.89
N GLU A 108 -12.52 24.76 5.44
CA GLU A 108 -12.10 25.12 6.79
C GLU A 108 -10.69 25.69 6.75
N ARG A 109 -10.44 26.76 7.52
CA ARG A 109 -9.17 27.49 7.50
C ARG A 109 -7.99 26.55 7.74
N GLY A 110 -6.98 26.61 6.88
CA GLY A 110 -5.80 25.76 6.92
C GLY A 110 -6.02 24.27 6.63
N SER A 111 -7.27 23.82 6.41
CA SER A 111 -7.61 22.40 6.19
C SER A 111 -8.02 22.09 4.75
N GLY A 112 -8.22 23.11 3.91
CA GLY A 112 -8.63 22.96 2.52
C GLY A 112 -10.13 22.70 2.34
N SER A 113 -10.53 22.38 1.11
CA SER A 113 -11.95 22.23 0.74
C SER A 113 -12.34 20.80 0.38
N THR A 114 -13.49 20.36 0.88
CA THR A 114 -14.10 19.05 0.61
C THR A 114 -15.36 19.22 -0.23
N TYR A 115 -15.57 18.33 -1.20
CA TYR A 115 -16.78 18.28 -2.01
C TYR A 115 -17.66 17.10 -1.59
N ARG A 116 -18.98 17.31 -1.60
CA ARG A 116 -19.96 16.24 -1.43
C ARG A 116 -21.05 16.35 -2.48
N VAL A 117 -21.58 15.21 -2.89
CA VAL A 117 -22.80 15.11 -3.71
C VAL A 117 -23.77 14.22 -2.96
N ASN A 118 -24.94 14.75 -2.61
CA ASN A 118 -25.95 14.06 -1.79
C ASN A 118 -25.36 13.46 -0.50
N GLY A 119 -24.50 14.24 0.17
CA GLY A 119 -23.84 13.86 1.43
C GLY A 119 -22.62 12.95 1.29
N LYS A 120 -22.39 12.32 0.13
CA LYS A 120 -21.21 11.48 -0.13
C LYS A 120 -20.03 12.32 -0.58
N GLU A 121 -18.87 12.11 0.03
CA GLU A 121 -17.62 12.79 -0.36
C GLU A 121 -17.17 12.35 -1.76
N VAL A 122 -16.82 13.32 -2.60
CA VAL A 122 -16.38 13.12 -3.98
C VAL A 122 -15.15 13.96 -4.28
N ARG A 123 -14.43 13.63 -5.36
CA ARG A 123 -13.28 14.42 -5.77
C ARG A 123 -13.75 15.68 -6.48
N ALA A 124 -12.98 16.77 -6.34
CA ALA A 124 -13.23 18.03 -7.04
C ALA A 124 -13.35 17.84 -8.56
N ARG A 125 -12.58 16.91 -9.15
CA ARG A 125 -12.64 16.58 -10.57
C ARG A 125 -13.99 15.97 -10.99
N ASP A 126 -14.57 15.12 -10.14
CA ASP A 126 -15.86 14.49 -10.43
C ASP A 126 -16.98 15.54 -10.47
N VAL A 127 -16.91 16.56 -9.60
CA VAL A 127 -17.82 17.72 -9.61
C VAL A 127 -17.59 18.63 -10.83
N GLN A 128 -16.33 18.87 -11.21
CA GLN A 128 -16.03 19.66 -12.42
C GLN A 128 -16.57 18.98 -13.68
N LEU A 129 -16.48 17.66 -13.78
CA LEU A 129 -17.02 16.89 -14.90
C LEU A 129 -18.55 16.96 -14.96
N LEU A 130 -19.22 16.84 -13.81
CA LEU A 130 -20.67 17.00 -13.66
C LEU A 130 -21.18 18.30 -14.31
N PHE A 131 -20.55 19.44 -14.01
CA PHE A 131 -20.97 20.72 -14.58
C PHE A 131 -20.44 20.98 -15.99
N ALA A 132 -19.33 20.34 -16.39
CA ALA A 132 -18.82 20.44 -17.76
C ALA A 132 -19.78 19.79 -18.78
N ASP A 133 -20.34 18.61 -18.46
CA ASP A 133 -21.30 17.91 -19.32
C ASP A 133 -22.66 18.64 -19.38
N ALA A 134 -23.04 19.31 -18.29
CA ALA A 134 -24.24 20.14 -18.24
C ALA A 134 -24.06 21.55 -18.85
N ALA A 135 -22.91 21.82 -19.50
CA ALA A 135 -22.52 23.12 -20.07
C ALA A 135 -22.66 24.31 -19.09
N THR A 136 -22.63 24.03 -17.78
CA THR A 136 -22.92 24.99 -16.69
C THR A 136 -21.75 25.01 -15.69
N GLY A 137 -20.53 24.83 -16.19
CA GLY A 137 -19.30 24.89 -15.41
C GLY A 137 -19.05 26.24 -14.73
N PRO A 138 -18.09 26.30 -13.79
CA PRO A 138 -17.75 27.52 -13.05
C PRO A 138 -17.20 28.65 -13.94
N ARG A 139 -16.71 28.29 -15.13
CA ARG A 139 -16.22 29.23 -16.15
C ARG A 139 -17.17 29.36 -17.34
N SER A 140 -18.39 28.84 -17.22
CA SER A 140 -19.35 28.83 -18.29
C SER A 140 -19.72 30.24 -18.73
N ASN A 141 -19.97 30.39 -20.04
CA ASN A 141 -20.47 31.63 -20.62
C ASN A 141 -21.88 32.00 -20.15
N ALA A 142 -22.63 31.04 -19.58
CA ALA A 142 -23.90 31.33 -18.92
C ALA A 142 -23.74 32.21 -17.66
N LEU A 143 -22.53 32.26 -17.06
CA LEU A 143 -22.23 33.06 -15.88
C LEU A 143 -21.45 34.32 -16.24
N VAL A 144 -22.15 35.39 -16.57
CA VAL A 144 -21.53 36.67 -16.93
C VAL A 144 -21.21 37.47 -15.67
N SER A 145 -19.92 37.58 -15.34
CA SER A 145 -19.42 38.46 -14.29
C SER A 145 -19.10 39.87 -14.83
N GLN A 146 -19.03 40.85 -13.95
CA GLN A 146 -18.61 42.21 -14.29
C GLN A 146 -17.28 42.21 -15.06
N GLY A 147 -17.21 42.96 -16.17
CA GLY A 147 -16.03 43.06 -17.03
C GLY A 147 -15.76 41.84 -17.93
N ARG A 148 -16.52 40.74 -17.81
CA ARG A 148 -16.30 39.52 -18.61
C ARG A 148 -16.49 39.75 -20.10
N ILE A 149 -17.50 40.54 -20.49
CA ILE A 149 -17.81 40.83 -21.89
C ILE A 149 -16.63 41.55 -22.57
N GLY A 150 -16.07 42.58 -21.93
CA GLY A 150 -14.89 43.28 -22.44
C GLY A 150 -13.68 42.35 -22.60
N ASN A 151 -13.45 41.46 -21.61
CA ASN A 151 -12.37 40.48 -21.68
C ASN A 151 -12.54 39.46 -22.81
N ILE A 152 -13.78 39.07 -23.14
CA ILE A 152 -14.06 38.17 -24.28
C ILE A 152 -13.73 38.87 -25.60
N ILE A 153 -14.10 40.15 -25.74
CA ILE A 153 -13.82 40.94 -26.94
C ILE A 153 -12.31 41.08 -27.17
N ALA A 154 -11.55 41.35 -26.10
CA ALA A 154 -10.10 41.53 -26.15
C ALA A 154 -9.30 40.20 -26.16
N ALA A 155 -9.97 39.05 -26.06
CA ALA A 155 -9.29 37.76 -25.89
C ALA A 155 -8.52 37.31 -27.14
N LYS A 156 -7.39 36.62 -26.91
CA LYS A 156 -6.62 35.97 -27.98
C LYS A 156 -7.43 34.86 -28.66
N PRO A 157 -7.15 34.50 -29.93
CA PRO A 157 -7.88 33.46 -30.65
C PRO A 157 -7.96 32.12 -29.91
N THR A 158 -6.89 31.70 -29.23
CA THR A 158 -6.86 30.45 -28.44
C THR A 158 -7.86 30.48 -27.27
N SER A 159 -7.96 31.61 -26.56
CA SER A 159 -8.94 31.78 -25.49
C SER A 159 -10.38 31.88 -26.02
N ARG A 160 -10.57 32.49 -27.20
CA ARG A 160 -11.88 32.54 -27.87
C ARG A 160 -12.35 31.18 -28.37
N ARG A 161 -11.44 30.34 -28.86
CA ARG A 161 -11.74 28.97 -29.30
C ARG A 161 -12.45 28.17 -28.21
N ILE A 162 -11.99 28.26 -26.96
CA ILE A 162 -12.61 27.56 -25.83
C ILE A 162 -14.08 27.96 -25.67
N LEU A 163 -14.40 29.25 -25.85
CA LEU A 163 -15.78 29.75 -25.77
C LEU A 163 -16.67 29.18 -26.89
N LEU A 164 -16.11 29.03 -28.10
CA LEU A 164 -16.81 28.44 -29.24
C LEU A 164 -17.01 26.93 -29.05
N GLU A 165 -16.01 26.21 -28.52
CA GLU A 165 -16.11 24.79 -28.20
C GLU A 165 -17.16 24.53 -27.11
N GLU A 166 -17.27 25.43 -26.12
CA GLU A 166 -18.32 25.40 -25.11
C GLU A 166 -19.70 25.65 -25.71
N ALA A 167 -19.83 26.67 -26.56
CA ALA A 167 -21.08 26.96 -27.26
C ALA A 167 -21.53 25.83 -28.20
N ALA A 168 -20.57 25.09 -28.77
CA ALA A 168 -20.82 23.89 -29.57
C ALA A 168 -21.08 22.63 -28.72
N GLY A 169 -20.99 22.69 -27.39
CA GLY A 169 -21.25 21.57 -26.49
C GLY A 169 -20.20 20.44 -26.53
N ILE A 170 -19.02 20.68 -27.12
CA ILE A 170 -17.97 19.65 -27.29
C ILE A 170 -16.93 19.63 -26.18
N THR A 171 -16.96 20.58 -25.25
CA THR A 171 -15.99 20.68 -24.14
C THR A 171 -15.98 19.42 -23.25
N GLY A 172 -17.17 18.87 -22.93
CA GLY A 172 -17.28 17.63 -22.15
C GLY A 172 -16.67 16.42 -22.85
N LEU A 173 -16.81 16.32 -24.19
CA LEU A 173 -16.19 15.25 -24.98
C LEU A 173 -14.67 15.34 -24.95
N HIS A 174 -14.10 16.54 -25.12
CA HIS A 174 -12.66 16.75 -25.05
C HIS A 174 -12.09 16.44 -23.66
N SER A 175 -12.80 16.85 -22.61
CA SER A 175 -12.41 16.56 -21.22
C SER A 175 -12.40 15.04 -20.95
N ARG A 176 -13.46 14.33 -21.35
CA ARG A 176 -13.54 12.86 -21.20
C ARG A 176 -12.47 12.13 -22.00
N ARG A 177 -12.20 12.57 -23.25
CA ARG A 177 -11.12 11.97 -24.06
C ARG A 177 -9.77 12.13 -23.39
N HIS A 178 -9.46 13.34 -22.92
CA HIS A 178 -8.19 13.61 -22.24
C HIS A 178 -8.06 12.81 -20.94
N GLU A 179 -9.14 12.66 -20.18
CA GLU A 179 -9.14 11.85 -18.96
C GLU A 179 -8.94 10.35 -19.28
N ALA A 180 -9.60 9.83 -20.32
CA ALA A 180 -9.42 8.46 -20.77
C ALA A 180 -7.97 8.21 -21.23
N GLU A 181 -7.38 9.14 -21.99
CA GLU A 181 -5.98 9.08 -22.40
C GLU A 181 -5.02 9.07 -21.19
N LEU A 182 -5.27 9.91 -20.19
CA LEU A 182 -4.46 9.92 -18.95
C LEU A 182 -4.57 8.60 -18.18
N ARG A 183 -5.78 8.04 -18.06
CA ARG A 183 -6.02 6.75 -17.41
C ARG A 183 -5.34 5.60 -18.17
N LEU A 184 -5.41 5.62 -19.50
CA LEU A 184 -4.75 4.63 -20.36
C LEU A 184 -3.23 4.66 -20.16
N ARG A 185 -2.60 5.84 -20.26
CA ARG A 185 -1.15 5.97 -20.05
C ARG A 185 -0.69 5.53 -18.67
N ALA A 186 -1.48 5.83 -17.64
CA ALA A 186 -1.20 5.37 -16.29
C ALA A 186 -1.28 3.83 -16.19
N ALA A 187 -2.27 3.20 -16.83
CA ALA A 187 -2.39 1.74 -16.89
C ALA A 187 -1.22 1.10 -17.65
N GLU A 188 -0.83 1.66 -18.79
CA GLU A 188 0.34 1.22 -19.57
C GLU A 188 1.63 1.27 -18.74
N THR A 189 1.85 2.38 -18.02
CA THR A 189 3.01 2.53 -17.12
C THR A 189 3.01 1.48 -16.00
N ASN A 190 1.84 1.17 -15.44
CA ASN A 190 1.71 0.13 -14.42
C ASN A 190 1.98 -1.27 -14.99
N LEU A 191 1.58 -1.54 -16.23
CA LEU A 191 1.82 -2.82 -16.90
C LEU A 191 3.32 -3.05 -17.10
N VAL A 192 4.06 -2.05 -17.56
CA VAL A 192 5.53 -2.12 -17.70
C VAL A 192 6.20 -2.47 -16.36
N ARG A 193 5.78 -1.84 -15.26
CA ARG A 193 6.28 -2.20 -13.92
C ARG A 193 5.95 -3.63 -13.50
N LEU A 194 4.78 -4.14 -13.88
CA LEU A 194 4.39 -5.52 -13.57
C LEU A 194 5.26 -6.52 -14.33
N GLU A 195 5.59 -6.22 -15.60
CA GLU A 195 6.50 -7.04 -16.40
C GLU A 195 7.90 -7.12 -15.77
N ASP A 196 8.44 -6.00 -15.27
CA ASP A 196 9.72 -5.98 -14.54
C ASP A 196 9.68 -6.88 -13.28
N VAL A 197 8.60 -6.79 -12.50
CA VAL A 197 8.43 -7.60 -11.28
C VAL A 197 8.32 -9.09 -11.62
N LEU A 198 7.56 -9.44 -12.66
CA LEU A 198 7.46 -10.82 -13.14
C LEU A 198 8.83 -11.35 -13.58
N GLY A 199 9.60 -10.55 -14.31
CA GLY A 199 10.98 -10.89 -14.70
C GLY A 199 11.88 -11.17 -13.49
N ALA A 200 11.79 -10.35 -12.44
CA ALA A 200 12.55 -10.57 -11.21
C ALA A 200 12.12 -11.86 -10.48
N MET A 201 10.82 -12.14 -10.40
CA MET A 201 10.29 -13.36 -9.78
C MET A 201 10.70 -14.63 -10.55
N GLU A 202 10.74 -14.58 -11.87
CA GLU A 202 11.19 -15.68 -12.74
C GLU A 202 12.66 -16.06 -12.43
N VAL A 203 13.53 -15.06 -12.26
CA VAL A 203 14.94 -15.26 -11.89
C VAL A 203 15.07 -15.87 -10.49
N GLN A 204 14.31 -15.36 -9.51
CA GLN A 204 14.28 -15.93 -8.16
C GLN A 204 13.80 -17.37 -8.16
N HIS A 205 12.73 -17.68 -8.88
CA HIS A 205 12.18 -19.03 -9.01
C HIS A 205 13.20 -20.01 -9.60
N LYS A 206 13.91 -19.62 -10.68
CA LYS A 206 14.98 -20.45 -11.27
C LYS A 206 16.11 -20.72 -10.28
N THR A 207 16.49 -19.73 -9.48
CA THR A 207 17.52 -19.86 -8.43
C THR A 207 17.08 -20.82 -7.33
N LEU A 208 15.88 -20.65 -6.78
CA LEU A 208 15.30 -21.53 -5.77
C LEU A 208 15.16 -22.97 -6.28
N LYS A 209 14.74 -23.16 -7.54
CA LYS A 209 14.66 -24.48 -8.17
C LYS A 209 16.01 -25.17 -8.26
N LYS A 210 17.09 -24.43 -8.53
CA LYS A 210 18.46 -24.96 -8.52
C LYS A 210 18.90 -25.35 -7.10
N GLN A 211 18.63 -24.50 -6.11
CA GLN A 211 18.94 -24.76 -4.71
C GLN A 211 18.20 -26.00 -4.18
N ALA A 212 16.91 -26.15 -4.49
CA ALA A 212 16.13 -27.32 -4.11
C ALA A 212 16.71 -28.63 -4.68
N ARG A 213 17.15 -28.61 -5.95
CA ARG A 213 17.82 -29.76 -6.57
C ARG A 213 19.15 -30.10 -5.89
N GLN A 214 19.94 -29.09 -5.51
CA GLN A 214 21.19 -29.29 -4.78
C GLN A 214 20.95 -29.87 -3.38
N ALA A 215 19.98 -29.33 -2.64
CA ALA A 215 19.62 -29.82 -1.31
C ALA A 215 19.13 -31.29 -1.35
N SER A 216 18.30 -31.65 -2.34
CA SER A 216 17.86 -33.03 -2.53
C SER A 216 19.03 -33.98 -2.83
N ARG A 217 19.95 -33.59 -3.72
CA ARG A 217 21.16 -34.38 -4.00
C ARG A 217 22.04 -34.56 -2.76
N TYR A 218 22.25 -33.49 -2.00
CA TYR A 218 23.00 -33.53 -0.74
C TYR A 218 22.36 -34.51 0.24
N SER A 219 21.05 -34.40 0.48
CA SER A 219 20.33 -35.29 1.41
C SER A 219 20.47 -36.76 1.02
N ASN A 220 20.34 -37.08 -0.27
CA ASN A 220 20.51 -38.45 -0.76
C ASN A 220 21.93 -38.95 -0.54
N LEU A 221 22.94 -38.16 -0.93
CA LEU A 221 24.35 -38.53 -0.78
C LEU A 221 24.74 -38.70 0.69
N SER A 222 24.33 -37.78 1.57
CA SER A 222 24.53 -37.90 3.02
C SER A 222 23.87 -39.17 3.58
N GLY A 223 22.70 -39.56 3.08
CA GLY A 223 22.06 -40.83 3.43
C GLY A 223 22.83 -42.06 2.97
N HIS A 224 23.52 -42.00 1.83
CA HIS A 224 24.42 -43.06 1.37
C HIS A 224 25.70 -43.12 2.21
N ILE A 225 26.33 -41.98 2.48
CA ILE A 225 27.53 -41.88 3.32
C ILE A 225 27.26 -42.45 4.70
N ARG A 226 26.18 -42.00 5.38
CA ARG A 226 25.83 -42.47 6.72
C ARG A 226 25.60 -43.99 6.76
N ARG A 227 25.00 -44.58 5.72
CA ARG A 227 24.84 -46.03 5.61
C ARG A 227 26.18 -46.74 5.44
N ALA A 228 27.06 -46.23 4.57
CA ALA A 228 28.38 -46.81 4.36
C ALA A 228 29.26 -46.73 5.62
N GLU A 229 29.22 -45.59 6.33
CA GLU A 229 29.91 -45.40 7.61
C GLU A 229 29.40 -46.36 8.68
N ALA A 230 28.08 -46.50 8.82
CA ALA A 230 27.49 -47.45 9.76
C ALA A 230 27.94 -48.90 9.48
N THR A 231 27.94 -49.31 8.19
CA THR A 231 28.44 -50.63 7.78
C THR A 231 29.94 -50.79 8.11
N LEU A 232 30.75 -49.79 7.80
CA LEU A 232 32.19 -49.80 8.11
C LEU A 232 32.43 -49.94 9.62
N PHE A 233 31.73 -49.15 10.45
CA PHE A 233 31.87 -49.23 11.89
C PHE A 233 31.42 -50.58 12.44
N HIS A 234 30.35 -51.16 11.91
CA HIS A 234 29.91 -52.50 12.29
C HIS A 234 30.98 -53.57 11.97
N MET A 235 31.57 -53.52 10.77
CA MET A 235 32.67 -54.42 10.39
C MET A 235 33.89 -54.27 11.30
N ARG A 236 34.29 -53.03 11.61
CA ARG A 236 35.41 -52.76 12.53
C ARG A 236 35.11 -53.24 13.95
N TRP A 237 33.87 -53.09 14.41
CA TRP A 237 33.45 -53.60 15.71
C TRP A 237 33.51 -55.12 15.77
N ASN A 238 33.01 -55.83 14.75
CA ASN A 238 33.10 -57.29 14.68
C ASN A 238 34.56 -57.76 14.68
N ALA A 239 35.42 -57.15 13.87
CA ALA A 239 36.85 -57.47 13.85
C ALA A 239 37.54 -57.21 15.21
N ALA A 240 37.16 -56.13 15.90
CA ALA A 240 37.66 -55.84 17.24
C ALA A 240 37.17 -56.86 18.28
N GLN A 241 35.92 -57.33 18.19
CA GLN A 241 35.39 -58.39 19.04
C GLN A 241 36.13 -59.72 18.83
N GLU A 242 36.37 -60.11 17.57
CA GLU A 242 37.16 -61.31 17.28
C GLU A 242 38.60 -61.18 17.80
N ALA A 243 39.23 -60.02 17.63
CA ALA A 243 40.57 -59.77 18.16
C ALA A 243 40.59 -59.83 19.70
N LEU A 244 39.55 -59.31 20.36
CA LEU A 244 39.39 -59.39 21.80
C LEU A 244 39.24 -60.84 22.28
N GLU A 245 38.41 -61.64 21.62
CA GLU A 245 38.23 -63.06 21.96
C GLU A 245 39.52 -63.86 21.75
N ARG A 246 40.22 -63.65 20.63
CA ARG A 246 41.56 -64.23 20.41
C ARG A 246 42.55 -63.84 21.51
N GLY A 247 42.56 -62.55 21.88
CA GLY A 247 43.40 -62.05 22.99
C GLY A 247 43.05 -62.67 24.34
N ARG A 248 41.76 -62.85 24.63
CA ARG A 248 41.28 -63.52 25.84
C ARG A 248 41.70 -64.98 25.89
N GLN A 249 41.62 -65.69 24.76
CA GLN A 249 42.03 -67.08 24.65
C GLN A 249 43.54 -67.23 24.89
N HIS A 250 44.37 -66.45 24.21
CA HIS A 250 45.83 -66.45 24.45
C HIS A 250 46.19 -66.11 25.90
N ARG A 251 45.46 -65.16 26.53
CA ARG A 251 45.66 -64.84 27.94
C ARG A 251 45.37 -66.04 28.84
N ARG A 252 44.26 -66.76 28.61
CA ARG A 252 43.91 -67.97 29.39
C ARG A 252 44.97 -69.06 29.25
N GLU A 253 45.48 -69.28 28.04
CA GLU A 253 46.54 -70.26 27.77
C GLU A 253 47.86 -69.90 28.46
N ALA A 254 48.22 -68.61 28.42
CA ALA A 254 49.39 -68.10 29.13
C ALA A 254 49.23 -68.23 30.65
N GLU A 255 48.07 -67.85 31.21
CA GLU A 255 47.75 -68.00 32.63
C GLU A 255 47.83 -69.48 33.06
N ALA A 256 47.29 -70.42 32.29
CA ALA A 256 47.39 -71.85 32.56
C ALA A 256 48.86 -72.34 32.53
N THR A 257 49.66 -71.82 31.60
CA THR A 257 51.09 -72.14 31.51
C THR A 257 51.86 -71.62 32.72
N VAL A 258 51.59 -70.38 33.14
CA VAL A 258 52.17 -69.79 34.35
C VAL A 258 51.83 -70.65 35.57
N VAL A 259 50.55 -70.98 35.78
CA VAL A 259 50.12 -71.84 36.90
C VAL A 259 50.86 -73.18 36.91
N ARG A 260 50.97 -73.85 35.75
CA ARG A 260 51.70 -75.12 35.63
C ARG A 260 53.18 -74.99 35.97
N LEU A 261 53.85 -73.96 35.45
CA LEU A 261 55.27 -73.73 35.70
C LEU A 261 55.54 -73.30 37.15
N THR A 262 54.67 -72.49 37.75
CA THR A 262 54.76 -72.13 39.17
C THR A 262 54.60 -73.35 40.06
N ALA A 263 53.66 -74.26 39.77
CA ALA A 263 53.51 -75.51 40.50
C ALA A 263 54.76 -76.41 40.38
N ALA A 264 55.30 -76.57 39.17
CA ALA A 264 56.52 -77.35 38.95
C ALA A 264 57.75 -76.72 39.65
N SER A 265 57.87 -75.40 39.64
CA SER A 265 58.93 -74.68 40.35
C SER A 265 58.80 -74.82 41.87
N ALA A 266 57.59 -74.78 42.42
CA ALA A 266 57.35 -74.98 43.84
C ALA A 266 57.72 -76.41 44.27
N GLU A 267 57.37 -77.41 43.44
CA GLU A 267 57.74 -78.81 43.68
C GLU A 267 59.25 -79.02 43.61
N ALA A 268 59.92 -78.46 42.61
CA ALA A 268 61.38 -78.51 42.51
C ALA A 268 62.07 -77.84 43.71
N ALA A 269 61.56 -76.70 44.17
CA ALA A 269 62.06 -76.02 45.37
C ALA A 269 61.84 -76.86 46.64
N ARG A 270 60.70 -77.56 46.75
CA ARG A 270 60.42 -78.51 47.85
C ARG A 270 61.42 -79.66 47.86
N LEU A 271 61.63 -80.32 46.72
CA LEU A 271 62.61 -81.42 46.59
C LEU A 271 64.03 -80.93 46.88
N GLN A 272 64.41 -79.75 46.39
CA GLN A 272 65.72 -79.15 46.69
C GLN A 272 65.90 -78.93 48.20
N ALA A 273 64.89 -78.41 48.90
CA ALA A 273 64.92 -78.22 50.34
C ALA A 273 65.01 -79.56 51.09
N GLU A 274 64.27 -80.58 50.66
CA GLU A 274 64.34 -81.95 51.19
C GLU A 274 65.76 -82.53 51.04
N PHE A 275 66.35 -82.47 49.84
CA PHE A 275 67.73 -82.95 49.62
C PHE A 275 68.77 -82.14 50.39
N ALA A 276 68.62 -80.82 50.46
CA ALA A 276 69.51 -79.95 51.23
C ALA A 276 69.47 -80.25 52.74
N ALA A 277 68.34 -80.74 53.27
CA ALA A 277 68.23 -81.18 54.66
C ALA A 277 68.91 -82.53 54.93
N VAL A 278 69.02 -83.41 53.92
CA VAL A 278 69.65 -84.74 54.02
C VAL A 278 71.18 -84.68 53.77
N LEU A 279 71.67 -83.68 53.05
CA LEU A 279 73.09 -83.51 52.73
C LEU A 279 74.03 -83.32 53.95
N PRO A 280 73.68 -82.55 55.00
CA PRO A 280 74.55 -82.33 56.16
C PRO A 280 74.95 -83.60 56.91
N PRO A 281 74.06 -84.56 57.25
CA PRO A 281 74.47 -85.80 57.90
C PRO A 281 75.30 -86.72 56.99
N LEU A 282 75.12 -86.68 55.66
CA LEU A 282 75.93 -87.45 54.71
C LEU A 282 77.36 -86.91 54.52
N ARG A 283 77.56 -85.59 54.69
CA ARG A 283 78.91 -84.98 54.68
C ARG A 283 79.74 -85.25 55.94
N GLN A 284 79.10 -85.68 57.03
CA GLN A 284 79.80 -86.04 58.27
C GLN A 284 80.29 -87.49 58.28
N THR A 285 79.96 -88.26 57.25
CA THR A 285 80.34 -89.67 57.08
C THR A 285 81.47 -89.91 56.08
N GLU A 286 82.03 -88.86 55.46
CA GLU A 286 83.33 -88.86 54.76
C GLU A 286 84.42 -88.27 55.68
#